data_AF-A0A257W348-F1
#
_entry.id   AF-A0A257W348-F1
#
_cell.length_a   1.000
_cell.length_b   1.000
_cell.length_c   1.000
_cell.angle_alpha   90.00
_cell.angle_beta   90.00
_cell.angle_gamma   90.00
#
_symmetry.space_group_name_H-M   'P 1'
#
loop_
_entity.id
_entity.type
_entity.pdbx_description
1 polymer ?
#
loop_
_entity_poly.entity_id
_entity_poly.type
_entity_poly.pdbx_seq_one_letter_code
_entity_poly.pdbx_strand_id
1 'polypeptide(L)' 'MVGIFKQKTPVNILILFVAGVLPKLSTFTHPHAPLVTEDDTFLYHQLVEWLRSHASPGVVAALAYGLIFLQAMI' A
#
# COMPACT_ATOMS: atom_id res chain seq x y z
N MET A 1 -10.31 11.03 -13.85
CA MET A 1 -9.23 11.06 -14.86
C MET A 1 -8.70 9.63 -15.04
N VAL A 2 -9.19 8.90 -16.04
CA VAL A 2 -8.91 7.45 -16.20
C VAL A 2 -8.28 7.13 -17.57
N GLY A 3 -8.32 8.06 -18.52
CA GLY A 3 -7.98 7.78 -19.93
C GLY A 3 -6.54 7.32 -20.18
N ILE A 4 -5.55 7.90 -19.48
CA ILE A 4 -4.14 7.56 -19.67
C ILE A 4 -3.80 6.23 -19.00
N PHE A 5 -4.33 5.95 -17.80
CA PHE A 5 -4.05 4.72 -17.06
C PHE A 5 -4.90 3.51 -17.48
N LYS A 6 -6.00 3.71 -18.23
CA LYS A 6 -6.82 2.62 -18.77
C LYS A 6 -6.04 1.77 -19.78
N GLN A 7 -5.07 2.35 -20.48
CA GLN A 7 -4.16 1.63 -21.36
C GLN A 7 -2.98 1.13 -20.52
N LYS A 8 -2.88 -0.19 -20.33
CA LYS A 8 -1.81 -0.88 -19.57
C LYS A 8 -0.49 -0.92 -20.35
N THR A 9 -0.05 0.21 -20.91
CA THR A 9 1.28 0.32 -21.52
C THR A 9 2.34 0.33 -20.41
N PRO A 10 3.55 -0.20 -20.66
CA PRO A 10 4.63 -0.19 -19.67
C PRO A 10 4.95 1.21 -19.14
N VAL A 11 4.86 2.22 -20.00
CA VAL A 11 5.08 3.63 -19.64
C VAL A 11 3.99 4.15 -18.70
N ASN A 12 2.73 3.85 -18.97
CA ASN A 12 1.62 4.28 -18.10
C ASN A 12 1.67 3.60 -16.73
N ILE A 13 2.07 2.33 -16.68
CA ILE A 13 2.26 1.59 -15.43
C ILE A 13 3.41 2.21 -14.61
N LEU A 14 4.52 2.56 -15.26
CA LEU A 14 5.64 3.24 -14.60
C LEU A 14 5.24 4.61 -14.07
N ILE A 15 4.50 5.40 -14.85
CA ILE A 15 3.98 6.70 -14.41
C ILE A 15 3.02 6.52 -13.22
N LEU A 16 2.14 5.50 -13.25
CA LEU A 16 1.23 5.20 -12.15
C LEU A 16 2.00 4.82 -10.88
N PHE A 17 3.06 4.02 -11.03
CA PHE A 17 3.92 3.63 -9.92
C PHE A 17 4.61 4.84 -9.29
N VAL A 18 5.26 5.69 -10.11
CA VAL A 18 5.95 6.88 -9.62
C VAL A 18 4.97 7.87 -8.99
N ALA A 19 3.82 8.11 -9.65
CA ALA A 19 2.77 8.98 -9.13
C ALA A 19 2.13 8.43 -7.85
N GLY A 20 2.12 7.11 -7.64
CA GLY A 20 1.62 6.46 -6.42
C GLY A 20 2.62 6.46 -5.27
N VAL A 21 3.91 6.21 -5.55
CA VAL A 21 4.97 6.14 -4.52
C VAL A 21 5.36 7.53 -4.01
N LEU A 22 5.56 8.51 -4.91
CA LEU A 22 6.05 9.84 -4.54
C LEU A 22 5.28 10.52 -3.39
N PRO A 23 3.93 10.62 -3.41
CA PRO A 23 3.19 11.23 -2.31
C PRO A 23 3.21 10.39 -1.03
N LYS A 24 3.56 9.10 -1.11
CA LYS A 24 3.61 8.17 0.02
C LYS A 24 5.04 7.94 0.53
N LEU A 25 6.03 8.69 0.06
CA LEU A 25 7.43 8.57 0.48
C LEU A 25 7.61 8.65 2.00
N SER A 26 6.85 9.52 2.69
CA SER A 26 6.89 9.64 4.15
C SER A 26 6.52 8.34 4.86
N THR A 27 5.64 7.53 4.28
CA THR A 27 5.22 6.23 4.83
C THR A 27 6.33 5.19 4.78
N PHE A 28 7.29 5.36 3.86
CA PHE A 28 8.46 4.49 3.75
C PHE A 28 9.64 5.00 4.62
N THR A 29 9.80 6.31 4.75
CA THR A 29 10.91 6.92 5.53
C THR A 29 10.62 7.00 7.03
N HIS A 30 9.37 7.21 7.42
CA HIS A 30 8.90 7.17 8.80
C HIS A 30 7.77 6.15 8.91
N PRO A 31 8.09 4.84 8.87
CA PRO A 31 7.07 3.82 8.81
C PRO A 31 6.35 3.71 10.16
N HIS A 32 5.06 4.05 10.16
CA HIS A 32 4.20 3.92 11.32
C HIS A 32 3.56 2.53 11.34
N ALA A 33 3.41 1.97 12.55
CA ALA A 33 2.65 0.74 12.71
C ALA A 33 1.19 0.97 12.30
N PRO A 34 0.49 -0.03 11.74
CA PRO A 34 -0.93 0.07 11.45
C PRO A 34 -1.68 0.44 12.73
N LEU A 35 -2.53 1.46 12.63
CA LEU A 35 -3.41 1.87 13.71
C LEU A 35 -4.54 0.84 13.80
N VAL A 36 -4.87 0.41 15.01
CA VAL A 36 -5.95 -0.53 15.28
C VAL A 36 -6.93 0.19 16.20
N THR A 37 -8.18 0.29 15.77
CA THR A 37 -9.28 0.94 16.51
C THR A 37 -10.25 -0.12 17.03
N GLU A 38 -10.98 0.19 18.10
CA GLU A 38 -11.97 -0.72 18.69
C GLU A 38 -13.12 -1.07 17.72
N ASP A 39 -13.41 -0.20 16.77
CA ASP A 39 -14.43 -0.40 15.72
C ASP A 39 -13.94 -1.29 14.55
N ASP A 40 -12.65 -1.65 14.49
CA ASP A 40 -12.11 -2.45 13.39
C ASP A 40 -12.54 -3.92 13.49
N THR A 41 -12.76 -4.54 12.34
CA THR A 41 -13.15 -5.95 12.24
C THR A 41 -12.12 -6.88 12.88
N PHE A 42 -12.56 -7.91 13.60
CA PHE A 42 -11.71 -8.94 14.21
C PHE A 42 -10.62 -9.51 13.29
N LEU A 43 -10.93 -9.74 12.01
CA LEU A 43 -9.95 -10.22 11.03
C LEU A 43 -8.82 -9.22 10.78
N TYR A 44 -9.11 -7.92 10.80
CA TYR A 44 -8.11 -6.87 10.65
C TYR A 44 -7.17 -6.85 11.87
N HIS A 45 -7.73 -6.97 13.08
CA HIS A 45 -6.94 -7.09 14.31
C HIS A 45 -5.96 -8.27 14.25
N GLN A 46 -6.45 -9.47 13.91
CA GLN A 46 -5.59 -10.65 13.79
C GLN A 46 -4.51 -10.49 12.71
N LEU A 47 -4.88 -9.90 11.57
CA LEU A 47 -3.93 -9.65 10.49
C LEU A 47 -2.85 -8.67 10.93
N VAL A 48 -3.21 -7.55 11.59
CA VAL A 48 -2.22 -6.58 12.07
C VAL A 48 -1.32 -7.19 13.14
N GLU A 49 -1.85 -7.98 14.06
CA GLU A 49 -1.07 -8.69 15.09
C GLU A 49 -0.06 -9.67 14.45
N TRP A 50 -0.51 -10.41 13.44
CA TRP A 50 0.35 -11.32 12.68
C TRP A 50 1.43 -10.55 11.90
N LEU A 51 1.09 -9.43 11.25
CA LEU A 51 2.07 -8.61 10.53
C LEU A 51 3.07 -7.95 11.48
N ARG A 52 2.65 -7.48 12.66
CA ARG A 52 3.55 -6.89 13.67
C ARG A 52 4.59 -7.89 14.18
N SER A 53 4.23 -9.16 14.27
CA SER A 53 5.14 -10.22 14.74
C SER A 53 6.08 -10.76 13.65
N HIS A 54 5.72 -10.63 12.37
CA HIS A 54 6.47 -11.24 11.25
C HIS A 54 7.14 -10.25 10.29
N ALA A 55 6.82 -8.95 10.37
CA ALA A 55 7.31 -7.95 9.44
C ALA A 55 7.67 -6.62 10.13
N SER A 56 8.71 -5.96 9.61
CA SER A 56 9.04 -4.59 10.03
C SER A 56 8.03 -3.59 9.46
N PRO A 57 7.80 -2.43 10.11
CA PRO A 57 6.87 -1.42 9.63
C PRO A 57 7.09 -0.99 8.16
N GLY A 58 8.35 -0.95 7.71
CA GLY A 58 8.67 -0.66 6.30
C GLY A 58 8.22 -1.76 5.32
N VAL A 59 8.32 -3.03 5.71
CA VAL A 59 7.82 -4.16 4.92
C VAL A 59 6.29 -4.14 4.85
N VAL A 60 5.62 -3.80 5.96
CA VAL A 60 4.16 -3.62 5.99
C VAL A 60 3.72 -2.49 5.05
N ALA A 61 4.44 -1.36 5.05
CA ALA A 61 4.17 -0.24 4.14
C ALA A 61 4.37 -0.63 2.67
N ALA A 62 5.41 -1.41 2.35
CA ALA A 62 5.66 -1.92 1.00
C ALA A 62 4.57 -2.90 0.54
N LEU A 63 4.14 -3.82 1.41
CA LEU A 63 3.04 -4.74 1.13
C LEU A 63 1.73 -3.99 0.91
N ALA A 64 1.40 -3.03 1.77
CA ALA A 64 0.18 -2.22 1.65
C ALA A 64 0.17 -1.41 0.33
N TYR A 65 1.30 -0.78 -0.01
CA TYR A 65 1.43 -0.10 -1.29
C TYR A 65 1.30 -1.06 -2.47
N GLY A 66 1.94 -2.23 -2.39
CA GLY A 66 1.85 -3.27 -3.43
C GLY A 66 0.42 -3.73 -3.68
N LEU A 67 -0.38 -3.93 -2.63
CA LEU A 67 -1.80 -4.28 -2.74
C LEU A 67 -2.61 -3.18 -3.42
N ILE A 68 -2.42 -1.91 -3.04
CA ILE A 68 -3.11 -0.77 -3.64
C ILE A 68 -2.71 -0.61 -5.11
N PHE A 69 -1.41 -0.77 -5.41
CA PHE A 69 -0.90 -0.71 -6.77
C PHE A 69 -1.47 -1.85 -7.63
N LEU A 70 -1.53 -3.07 -7.10
CA LEU A 70 -2.16 -4.21 -7.76
C LEU A 70 -3.65 -3.96 -8.01
N GLN A 71 -4.38 -3.41 -7.05
CA GLN A 71 -5.78 -3.02 -7.22
C GLN A 71 -5.94 -1.99 -8.35
N ALA A 72 -5.02 -1.03 -8.47
CA ALA A 72 -5.05 -0.06 -9.55
C ALA A 72 -4.72 -0.67 -10.93
N MET A 73 -4.10 -1.85 -10.96
CA MET A 73 -3.78 -2.59 -12.19
C MET A 73 -4.89 -3.53 -12.65
N ILE A 74 -5.81 -3.94 -11.77
CA ILE A 74 -6.90 -4.87 -12.10
C ILE A 74 -8.05 -4.09 -12.72
#